data_AF-A0AAW5WLL5-F1
#
_entry.id   AF-A0AAW5WLL5-F1
#
_cell.length_a   1.000
_cell.length_b   1.000
_cell.length_c   1.000
_cell.angle_alpha   90.00
_cell.angle_beta   90.00
_cell.angle_gamma   90.00
#
_symmetry.space_group_name_H-M   'P 1'
#
loop_
_entity.id
_entity.type
_entity.pdbx_description
1 polymer ?
#
loop_
_entity_poly.entity_id
_entity_poly.type
_entity_poly.pdbx_seq_one_letter_code
_entity_poly.pdbx_strand_id
1 'polypeptide(L)'
;MSEQYLPIRDSLGYQNVKQALEKIFSIDLDTIAIDEGEDENFNFPFVYNGYHMTIGISSTGKNTQLEAGEGGLFNIWFTQTDEEKFSVTFLSKLIDDKSIRRVYGGNKDSIEHTLHILKDFLNSDKAEVLLKI
;
A
#
# COMPACT_ATOMS: atom_id res chain seq x y z
N MET A 1 -23.08 4.07 -21.42
CA MET A 1 -21.79 4.75 -21.64
C MET A 1 -20.79 4.03 -20.76
N SER A 2 -19.73 3.44 -21.32
CA SER A 2 -18.62 2.95 -20.50
C SER A 2 -17.91 4.18 -19.93
N GLU A 3 -17.93 4.36 -18.62
CA GLU A 3 -17.10 5.37 -17.97
C GLU A 3 -15.65 5.09 -18.38
N GLN A 4 -15.01 6.05 -19.04
CA GLN A 4 -13.63 5.91 -19.49
C GLN A 4 -12.75 6.44 -18.37
N TYR A 5 -12.29 5.54 -17.50
CA TYR A 5 -11.44 5.86 -16.35
C TYR A 5 -10.04 6.32 -16.80
N LEU A 6 -9.37 7.13 -15.97
CA LEU A 6 -7.94 7.37 -16.18
C LEU A 6 -7.18 6.06 -15.95
N PRO A 7 -6.12 5.78 -16.72
CA PRO A 7 -5.20 4.69 -16.40
C PRO A 7 -4.72 4.80 -14.94
N ILE A 8 -4.57 3.68 -14.24
CA ILE A 8 -4.12 3.66 -12.82
C ILE A 8 -2.85 4.48 -12.62
N ARG A 9 -1.91 4.38 -13.56
CA ARG A 9 -0.64 5.12 -13.52
C ARG A 9 -0.81 6.64 -13.56
N ASP A 10 -1.91 7.13 -14.13
CA ASP A 10 -2.21 8.56 -14.21
C ASP A 10 -3.00 9.05 -12.98
N SER A 11 -3.40 8.15 -12.08
CA SER A 11 -4.14 8.52 -10.86
C SER A 11 -3.26 9.26 -9.84
N LEU A 12 -3.87 10.19 -9.10
CA LEU A 12 -3.19 10.92 -8.02
C LEU A 12 -2.62 9.98 -6.96
N GLY A 13 -3.37 8.94 -6.57
CA GLY A 13 -2.93 7.94 -5.62
C GLY A 13 -1.66 7.21 -6.08
N TYR A 14 -1.61 6.79 -7.35
CA TYR A 14 -0.42 6.16 -7.92
C TYR A 14 0.79 7.10 -7.91
N GLN A 15 0.61 8.33 -8.37
CA GLN A 15 1.71 9.31 -8.44
C GLN A 15 2.27 9.63 -7.05
N ASN A 16 1.40 9.75 -6.03
CA ASN A 16 1.83 9.98 -4.66
C ASN A 16 2.59 8.77 -4.09
N VAL A 17 2.10 7.54 -4.31
CA VAL A 17 2.79 6.32 -3.86
C VAL A 17 4.14 6.18 -4.56
N LYS A 18 4.19 6.39 -5.89
CA LYS A 18 5.43 6.37 -6.67
C LYS A 18 6.48 7.32 -6.09
N GLN A 19 6.13 8.59 -5.91
CA GLN A 19 7.05 9.59 -5.38
C GLN A 19 7.52 9.26 -3.96
N ALA A 20 6.62 8.75 -3.11
CA ALA A 20 6.95 8.42 -1.73
C ALA A 20 7.87 7.17 -1.65
N LEU A 21 7.66 6.16 -2.49
CA LEU A 21 8.54 4.99 -2.60
C LEU A 21 9.93 5.38 -3.10
N GLU A 22 10.01 6.24 -4.13
CA GLU A 22 11.30 6.72 -4.64
C GLU A 22 12.07 7.50 -3.56
N LYS A 23 11.38 8.38 -2.82
CA LYS A 23 11.98 9.17 -1.75
C LYS A 23 12.47 8.32 -0.57
N ILE A 24 11.67 7.37 -0.11
CA ILE A 24 11.90 6.66 1.17
C ILE A 24 12.70 5.38 0.97
N PHE A 25 12.44 4.67 -0.13
CA PHE A 25 13.05 3.37 -0.42
C PHE A 25 13.98 3.38 -1.63
N SER A 26 14.05 4.49 -2.39
CA SER A 26 14.79 4.56 -3.66
C SER A 26 14.32 3.52 -4.68
N ILE A 27 13.01 3.32 -4.73
CA ILE A 27 12.33 2.36 -5.61
C ILE A 27 11.41 3.09 -6.57
N ASP A 28 11.53 2.78 -7.86
CA ASP A 28 10.63 3.27 -8.90
C ASP A 28 9.45 2.30 -9.08
N LEU A 29 8.24 2.77 -8.75
CA LEU A 29 7.01 1.98 -8.87
C LEU A 29 6.73 1.56 -10.32
N ASP A 30 7.17 2.32 -11.33
CA ASP A 30 6.93 1.98 -12.74
C ASP A 30 7.67 0.71 -13.19
N THR A 31 8.68 0.30 -12.42
CA THR A 31 9.45 -0.94 -12.66
C THR A 31 8.79 -2.18 -12.07
N ILE A 32 7.73 -2.01 -11.26
CA ILE A 32 7.02 -3.07 -10.57
C ILE A 32 5.75 -3.41 -11.34
N ALA A 33 5.49 -4.71 -11.52
CA ALA A 33 4.20 -5.16 -12.05
C ALA A 33 3.09 -4.87 -11.05
N ILE A 34 2.07 -4.14 -11.50
CA ILE A 34 0.88 -3.82 -10.71
C ILE A 34 -0.26 -4.77 -11.07
N ASP A 35 -1.03 -5.17 -10.07
CA ASP A 35 -2.28 -5.88 -10.18
C ASP A 35 -3.42 -4.87 -10.06
N GLU A 36 -4.09 -4.60 -11.20
CA GLU A 36 -5.21 -3.67 -11.31
C GLU A 36 -6.52 -4.40 -11.07
N GLY A 37 -7.38 -3.85 -10.20
CA GLY A 37 -8.70 -4.41 -9.94
C GLY A 37 -9.73 -4.06 -11.01
N GLU A 38 -10.95 -4.58 -10.83
CA GLU A 38 -12.09 -4.22 -11.68
C GLU A 38 -12.52 -2.75 -11.51
N ASP A 39 -12.22 -2.14 -10.34
CA ASP A 39 -12.37 -0.70 -10.06
C ASP A 39 -11.01 0.03 -10.17
N GLU A 40 -10.95 1.33 -9.85
CA GLU A 40 -9.71 2.14 -9.82
C GLU A 40 -8.70 1.72 -8.71
N ASN A 41 -8.78 0.49 -8.19
CA ASN A 41 -7.86 -0.02 -7.20
C ASN A 41 -6.66 -0.73 -7.84
N PHE A 42 -5.51 -0.66 -7.17
CA PHE A 42 -4.33 -1.42 -7.58
C PHE A 42 -3.53 -1.89 -6.37
N ASN A 43 -2.80 -2.97 -6.55
CA ASN A 43 -1.84 -3.45 -5.57
C ASN A 43 -0.59 -4.00 -6.25
N PHE A 44 0.50 -4.13 -5.50
CA PHE A 44 1.74 -4.68 -6.01
C PHE A 44 2.54 -5.36 -4.90
N PRO A 45 3.28 -6.43 -5.23
CA PRO A 45 4.21 -7.04 -4.30
C PRO A 45 5.36 -6.06 -4.02
N PHE A 46 5.78 -6.00 -2.76
CA PHE A 46 6.89 -5.18 -2.33
C PHE A 46 7.80 -6.00 -1.41
N VAL A 47 9.12 -5.89 -1.62
CA VAL A 47 10.12 -6.62 -0.86
C VAL A 47 11.16 -5.64 -0.34
N TYR A 48 11.43 -5.70 0.96
CA TYR A 48 12.46 -4.88 1.60
C TYR A 48 13.09 -5.68 2.75
N ASN A 49 14.42 -5.75 2.79
CA ASN A 49 15.18 -6.52 3.78
C ASN A 49 14.71 -7.98 3.95
N GLY A 50 14.29 -8.63 2.86
CA GLY A 50 13.78 -10.02 2.90
C GLY A 50 12.35 -10.16 3.41
N TYR A 51 11.70 -9.08 3.84
CA TYR A 51 10.28 -9.09 4.19
C TYR A 51 9.42 -8.91 2.95
N HIS A 52 8.46 -9.81 2.78
CA HIS A 52 7.49 -9.78 1.69
C HIS A 52 6.17 -9.18 2.17
N MET A 53 5.65 -8.22 1.43
CA MET A 53 4.40 -7.54 1.72
C MET A 53 3.70 -7.13 0.43
N THR A 54 2.47 -6.67 0.55
CA THR A 54 1.73 -6.05 -0.55
C THR A 54 1.37 -4.63 -0.15
N ILE A 55 1.57 -3.71 -1.08
CA ILE A 55 1.16 -2.32 -0.96
C ILE A 55 0.09 -2.07 -2.00
N GLY A 56 -0.92 -1.28 -1.68
CA GLY A 56 -1.95 -0.96 -2.65
C GLY A 56 -2.82 0.22 -2.26
N ILE A 57 -3.57 0.67 -3.25
CA ILE A 57 -4.65 1.62 -3.10
C ILE A 57 -5.96 0.88 -3.36
N SER A 58 -6.86 0.83 -2.37
CA SER A 58 -8.19 0.27 -2.53
C SER A 58 -9.23 1.35 -2.80
N SER A 59 -10.16 1.07 -3.73
CA SER A 59 -11.35 1.88 -3.99
C SER A 59 -12.37 1.78 -2.85
N THR A 60 -13.21 2.80 -2.69
CA THR A 60 -14.37 2.74 -1.77
C THR A 60 -15.67 2.34 -2.47
N GLY A 61 -15.61 1.97 -3.76
CA GLY A 61 -16.77 1.45 -4.51
C GLY A 61 -17.84 2.49 -4.85
N LYS A 62 -17.51 3.78 -4.82
CA LYS A 62 -18.36 4.89 -5.28
C LYS A 62 -17.52 5.80 -6.18
N ASN A 63 -17.80 5.81 -7.49
CA ASN A 63 -17.03 6.55 -8.51
C ASN A 63 -17.01 8.05 -8.19
N THR A 64 -15.88 8.78 -8.25
CA THR A 64 -14.91 8.89 -9.36
C THR A 64 -13.49 9.27 -8.85
N GLN A 65 -12.45 8.57 -9.29
CA GLN A 65 -11.00 8.70 -8.99
C GLN A 65 -10.52 8.34 -7.58
N LEU A 66 -11.20 7.40 -6.90
CA LEU A 66 -10.88 6.92 -5.55
C LEU A 66 -11.17 7.90 -4.38
N GLU A 67 -12.42 8.30 -4.17
CA GLU A 67 -12.84 9.02 -2.95
C GLU A 67 -12.96 8.09 -1.72
N ALA A 68 -12.96 8.52 -0.46
CA ALA A 68 -13.22 9.87 0.06
C ALA A 68 -11.97 10.52 0.70
N GLY A 69 -11.20 11.41 0.05
CA GLY A 69 -11.46 12.11 -1.20
C GLY A 69 -10.24 12.28 -2.12
N GLU A 70 -10.38 11.77 -3.36
CA GLU A 70 -9.51 11.91 -4.54
C GLU A 70 -8.31 10.94 -4.78
N GLY A 71 -7.99 9.96 -3.92
CA GLY A 71 -6.84 9.08 -4.22
C GLY A 71 -6.79 7.72 -3.53
N GLY A 72 -7.88 7.30 -2.91
CA GLY A 72 -8.14 5.96 -2.40
C GLY A 72 -7.61 5.71 -1.02
N LEU A 73 -7.78 4.48 -0.53
CA LEU A 73 -7.23 4.07 0.75
C LEU A 73 -5.90 3.37 0.52
N PHE A 74 -4.84 3.96 1.05
CA PHE A 74 -3.50 3.40 1.04
C PHE A 74 -3.36 2.35 2.13
N ASN A 75 -3.01 1.14 1.72
CA ASN A 75 -2.92 -0.03 2.57
C ASN A 75 -1.58 -0.75 2.37
N ILE A 76 -1.06 -1.28 3.46
CA ILE A 76 0.09 -2.19 3.48
C ILE A 76 -0.34 -3.42 4.28
N TRP A 77 -0.14 -4.60 3.73
CA TRP A 77 -0.46 -5.86 4.41
C TRP A 77 0.57 -6.94 4.15
N PHE A 78 0.63 -7.88 5.09
CA PHE A 78 1.48 -9.06 5.03
C PHE A 78 0.58 -10.27 4.84
N THR A 79 0.96 -11.11 3.89
CA THR A 79 0.31 -12.39 3.63
C THR A 79 1.12 -13.49 4.29
N GLN A 80 0.49 -14.25 5.18
CA GLN A 80 1.07 -15.48 5.72
C GLN A 80 0.31 -16.65 5.13
N THR A 81 1.06 -17.54 4.49
CA THR A 81 0.58 -18.82 3.95
C THR A 81 1.33 -19.93 4.64
N ASP A 82 0.61 -20.77 5.39
CA ASP A 82 1.08 -22.09 5.79
C ASP A 82 0.25 -23.17 5.07
N GLU A 83 0.60 -24.45 5.24
CA GLU A 83 -0.05 -25.57 4.56
C GLU A 83 -1.57 -25.64 4.78
N GLU A 84 -2.10 -24.99 5.84
CA GLU A 84 -3.50 -25.06 6.23
C GLU A 84 -4.25 -23.71 6.16
N LYS A 85 -3.53 -22.57 6.14
CA LYS A 85 -4.12 -21.25 6.31
C LYS A 85 -3.49 -20.17 5.43
N PHE A 86 -4.38 -19.44 4.78
CA PHE A 86 -4.10 -18.12 4.21
C PHE A 86 -4.59 -17.05 5.20
N SER A 87 -3.71 -16.12 5.58
CA SER A 87 -4.09 -14.98 6.40
C SER A 87 -3.45 -13.69 5.90
N VAL A 88 -4.21 -12.60 6.00
CA VAL A 88 -3.77 -11.25 5.66
C VAL A 88 -3.83 -10.38 6.91
N THR A 89 -2.71 -9.73 7.23
CA THR A 89 -2.62 -8.80 8.36
C THR A 89 -2.12 -7.43 7.90
N PHE A 90 -2.93 -6.40 8.10
CA PHE A 90 -2.55 -5.01 7.81
C PHE A 90 -1.46 -4.52 8.77
N LEU A 91 -0.56 -3.67 8.27
CA LEU A 91 0.51 -3.06 9.06
C LEU A 91 -0.04 -2.38 10.33
N SER A 92 -1.09 -1.57 10.18
CA SER A 92 -1.74 -0.86 11.30
C SER A 92 -2.19 -1.80 12.44
N LYS A 93 -2.63 -3.01 12.11
CA LYS A 93 -2.99 -4.04 13.08
C LYS A 93 -1.76 -4.74 13.65
N LEU A 94 -0.75 -4.99 12.83
CA LEU A 94 0.47 -5.70 13.22
C LEU A 94 1.26 -4.92 14.30
N ILE A 95 1.35 -3.60 14.15
CA ILE A 95 2.11 -2.73 15.07
C ILE A 95 1.21 -1.98 16.07
N ASP A 96 -0.10 -2.24 16.06
CA ASP A 96 -1.13 -1.56 16.88
C ASP A 96 -1.08 -0.02 16.77
N ASP A 97 -0.87 0.49 15.55
CA ASP A 97 -0.83 1.93 15.28
C ASP A 97 -2.10 2.39 14.56
N LYS A 98 -2.92 3.14 15.29
CA LYS A 98 -4.21 3.67 14.80
C LYS A 98 -4.04 4.85 13.85
N SER A 99 -2.90 5.54 13.86
CA SER A 99 -2.64 6.71 13.00
C SER A 99 -2.62 6.33 11.52
N ILE A 100 -2.18 5.11 11.20
CA ILE A 100 -2.08 4.57 9.84
C ILE A 100 -3.24 3.62 9.47
N ARG A 101 -4.33 3.62 10.24
CA ARG A 101 -5.48 2.74 9.96
C ARG A 101 -6.29 3.17 8.74
N ARG A 102 -6.29 4.47 8.42
CA ARG A 102 -7.07 5.04 7.33
C ARG A 102 -6.27 6.15 6.63
N VAL A 103 -5.33 5.72 5.79
CA VAL A 103 -4.44 6.59 5.05
C VAL A 103 -5.06 6.88 3.68
N TYR A 104 -5.16 8.15 3.30
CA TYR A 104 -5.72 8.55 2.02
C TYR A 104 -4.62 8.73 0.98
N GLY A 105 -4.74 8.07 -0.17
CA GLY A 105 -3.74 8.13 -1.24
C GLY A 105 -3.63 9.50 -1.91
N GLY A 106 -4.66 10.35 -1.78
CA GLY A 106 -4.59 11.76 -2.19
C GLY A 106 -3.70 12.62 -1.28
N ASN A 107 -3.39 12.16 -0.06
CA ASN A 107 -2.55 12.89 0.90
C ASN A 107 -1.13 12.30 0.92
N LYS A 108 -0.24 12.93 0.15
CA LYS A 108 1.17 12.55 0.03
C LYS A 108 1.88 12.47 1.38
N ASP A 109 1.68 13.46 2.26
CA ASP A 109 2.36 13.48 3.57
C ASP A 109 1.93 12.30 4.45
N SER A 110 0.66 11.90 4.38
CA SER A 110 0.16 10.72 5.09
C SER A 110 0.76 9.42 4.54
N ILE A 111 0.94 9.31 3.21
CA ILE A 111 1.62 8.17 2.59
C ILE A 111 3.08 8.12 3.04
N GLU A 112 3.81 9.24 2.91
CA GLU A 112 5.22 9.32 3.29
C GLU A 112 5.41 8.96 4.77
N HIS A 113 4.56 9.50 5.66
CA HIS A 113 4.57 9.16 7.07
C HIS A 113 4.37 7.66 7.31
N THR A 114 3.40 7.06 6.62
CA THR A 114 3.11 5.63 6.73
C THR A 114 4.29 4.77 6.23
N LEU A 115 4.94 5.18 5.14
CA LEU A 115 6.11 4.49 4.59
C LEU A 115 7.36 4.65 5.46
N HIS A 116 7.52 5.78 6.16
CA HIS A 116 8.54 5.92 7.20
C HIS A 116 8.31 4.96 8.37
N ILE A 117 7.08 4.87 8.88
CA ILE A 117 6.71 3.90 9.92
C ILE A 117 7.00 2.47 9.45
N LEU A 118 6.64 2.13 8.20
CA LEU A 118 6.96 0.84 7.62
C LEU A 118 8.47 0.59 7.62
N LYS A 119 9.27 1.53 7.12
CA LYS A 119 10.72 1.38 7.02
C LYS A 119 11.37 1.19 8.39
N ASP A 120 10.97 2.00 9.36
CA ASP A 120 11.48 1.91 10.73
C ASP A 120 11.10 0.59 11.39
N PHE A 121 9.86 0.13 11.18
CA PHE A 121 9.41 -1.18 11.64
C PHE A 121 10.25 -2.31 11.03
N LEU A 122 10.41 -2.34 9.70
CA LEU A 122 11.15 -3.39 8.98
C LEU A 122 12.66 -3.39 9.28
N ASN A 123 13.21 -2.29 9.78
CA ASN A 123 14.61 -2.22 10.24
C ASN A 123 14.77 -2.54 11.73
N SER A 124 13.69 -2.91 12.44
CA SER A 124 13.72 -3.16 13.88
C SER A 124 13.63 -4.64 14.23
N ASP A 125 14.18 -5.02 15.38
CA ASP A 125 14.06 -6.38 15.95
C ASP A 125 12.59 -6.82 16.12
N LYS A 126 11.65 -5.87 16.21
CA LYS A 126 10.21 -6.18 16.29
C LYS A 126 9.71 -6.84 15.02
N ALA A 127 10.24 -6.51 13.84
CA ALA A 127 9.83 -7.13 12.60
C ALA A 127 10.20 -8.61 12.56
N GLU A 128 11.40 -8.98 13.03
CA GLU A 128 11.82 -10.39 13.16
C GLU A 128 10.85 -11.18 14.05
N VAL A 129 10.46 -10.62 15.20
CA VAL A 129 9.56 -11.28 16.14
C VAL A 129 8.13 -11.39 15.61
N LEU A 130 7.60 -10.31 15.00
CA LEU A 130 6.19 -10.23 14.61
C LEU A 130 5.89 -10.88 13.27
N LEU A 131 6.84 -10.84 12.32
CA LEU A 131 6.64 -11.43 11.00
C LEU A 131 7.08 -12.89 10.92
N LYS A 132 7.81 -13.40 11.93
CA LYS A 132 8.20 -14.81 12.08
C LYS A 132 8.73 -15.39 10.76
N ILE A 133 9.66 -14.69 10.11
CA ILE A 133 10.35 -15.21 8.92
C ILE A 133 11.12 -16.48 9.29
#